data_AF-A0A1A9FP97-F1
#
_entry.id   AF-A0A1A9FP97-F1
#
_cell.length_a   1.000
_cell.length_b   1.000
_cell.length_c   1.000
_cell.angle_alpha   90.00
_cell.angle_beta   90.00
_cell.angle_gamma   90.00
#
_symmetry.space_group_name_H-M   'P 1'
#
loop_
_entity.id
_entity.type
_entity.pdbx_description
1 polymer ?
#
loop_
_entity_poly.entity_id
_entity_poly.type
_entity_poly.pdbx_seq_one_letter_code
_entity_poly.pdbx_strand_id
1 'polypeptide(L)'
;MQTQSDYQHSSSSGYGEGAQARGTIASLLAAVEIAKQTANESLRRAQSAPLPHIADNTIFIALFERHLSDREALFSRIRQLDDAKASFRA
;
A
#
# COMPACT_ATOMS: atom_id res chain seq x y z
N MET A 1 58.07 22.86 -3.02
CA MET A 1 56.70 23.24 -3.38
C MET A 1 55.95 22.00 -3.85
N GLN A 2 54.62 22.00 -3.67
CA GLN A 2 53.61 21.03 -4.11
C GLN A 2 53.25 19.90 -3.13
N THR A 3 52.30 20.24 -2.25
CA THR A 3 51.38 19.30 -1.60
C THR A 3 50.29 18.94 -2.60
N GLN A 4 50.25 17.69 -3.07
CA GLN A 4 49.09 17.17 -3.81
C GLN A 4 47.95 16.95 -2.81
N SER A 5 46.83 17.61 -3.07
CA SER A 5 45.63 17.54 -2.26
C SER A 5 44.69 16.53 -2.92
N ASP A 6 44.59 15.34 -2.32
CA ASP A 6 43.64 14.29 -2.68
C ASP A 6 42.23 14.72 -2.26
N TYR A 7 41.58 15.55 -3.09
CA TYR A 7 40.14 15.80 -2.96
C TYR A 7 39.38 14.59 -3.52
N GLN A 8 39.14 13.60 -2.64
CA GLN A 8 38.12 12.58 -2.86
C GLN A 8 36.73 13.25 -2.93
N HIS A 9 36.25 13.50 -4.14
CA HIS A 9 34.85 13.81 -4.40
C HIS A 9 34.00 12.55 -4.19
N SER A 10 33.57 12.32 -2.96
CA SER A 10 32.60 11.29 -2.61
C SER A 10 31.32 11.95 -2.11
N SER A 11 30.54 12.52 -3.03
CA SER A 11 29.27 13.16 -2.70
C SER A 11 28.34 13.27 -3.92
N SER A 12 27.85 12.13 -4.42
CA SER A 12 26.76 12.12 -5.41
C SER A 12 25.59 11.18 -5.09
N SER A 13 25.59 10.50 -3.94
CA SER A 13 24.58 9.46 -3.63
C SER A 13 23.18 9.98 -3.22
N GLY A 14 23.05 11.22 -2.76
CA GLY A 14 21.80 11.69 -2.11
C GLY A 14 20.64 12.04 -3.05
N TYR A 15 20.89 12.36 -4.33
CA TYR A 15 19.84 12.83 -5.24
C TYR A 15 18.97 11.70 -5.81
N GLY A 16 19.56 10.52 -6.03
CA GLY A 16 18.83 9.35 -6.55
C GLY A 16 17.89 8.72 -5.53
N GLU A 17 18.32 8.68 -4.26
CA GLU A 17 17.60 8.03 -3.17
C GLU A 17 16.30 8.78 -2.82
N GLY A 18 16.32 10.12 -2.81
CA GLY A 18 15.11 10.93 -2.61
C GLY A 18 14.08 10.81 -3.74
N ALA A 19 14.53 10.67 -4.99
CA ALA A 19 13.65 10.46 -6.13
C ALA A 19 13.00 9.06 -6.10
N GLN A 20 13.78 8.04 -5.74
CA GLN A 20 13.30 6.66 -5.57
C GLN A 20 12.29 6.54 -4.42
N ALA A 21 12.55 7.16 -3.28
CA ALA A 21 11.63 7.17 -2.14
C ALA A 21 10.30 7.84 -2.49
N ARG A 22 10.33 8.97 -3.21
CA ARG A 22 9.11 9.65 -3.71
C ARG A 22 8.32 8.78 -4.70
N GLY A 23 9.01 8.11 -5.63
CA GLY A 23 8.39 7.17 -6.56
C GLY A 23 7.73 5.98 -5.84
N THR A 24 8.40 5.45 -4.82
CA THR A 24 7.87 4.35 -3.97
C THR A 24 6.62 4.78 -3.22
N ILE A 25 6.63 5.95 -2.59
CA ILE A 25 5.46 6.52 -1.89
C ILE A 25 4.30 6.74 -2.86
N ALA A 26 4.54 7.28 -4.06
CA ALA A 26 3.51 7.48 -5.07
C ALA A 26 2.89 6.15 -5.53
N SER A 27 3.72 5.12 -5.75
CA SER A 27 3.23 3.78 -6.09
C SER A 27 2.39 3.15 -4.97
N LEU A 28 2.80 3.34 -3.71
CA LEU A 28 2.07 2.82 -2.55
C LEU A 28 0.73 3.55 -2.36
N LEU A 29 0.67 4.86 -2.60
CA LEU A 29 -0.60 5.61 -2.61
C LEU A 29 -1.58 5.05 -3.65
N ALA A 30 -1.10 4.80 -4.88
CA ALA A 30 -1.94 4.18 -5.92
C ALA A 30 -2.40 2.77 -5.51
N ALA A 31 -1.51 1.98 -4.91
CA ALA A 31 -1.87 0.64 -4.42
C ALA A 31 -2.91 0.67 -3.29
N VAL A 32 -2.83 1.65 -2.37
CA VAL A 32 -3.83 1.86 -1.32
C VAL A 32 -5.20 2.19 -1.91
N GLU A 33 -5.27 3.09 -2.89
CA GLU A 33 -6.55 3.44 -3.52
C GLU A 33 -7.17 2.26 -4.26
N ILE A 34 -6.38 1.45 -4.98
CA ILE A 34 -6.86 0.22 -5.63
C ILE A 34 -7.37 -0.79 -4.58
N ALA A 35 -6.62 -1.00 -3.49
CA ALA A 35 -7.03 -1.91 -2.43
C ALA A 35 -8.32 -1.44 -1.74
N LYS A 36 -8.48 -0.13 -1.55
CA LYS A 36 -9.68 0.49 -0.98
C LYS A 36 -10.89 0.29 -1.90
N GLN A 37 -10.75 0.52 -3.20
CA GLN A 37 -11.81 0.26 -4.17
C GLN A 37 -12.22 -1.23 -4.14
N THR A 38 -11.25 -2.14 -4.06
CA THR A 38 -11.50 -3.59 -3.98
C THR A 38 -12.23 -3.99 -2.70
N ALA A 39 -11.81 -3.46 -1.54
CA ALA A 39 -12.46 -3.70 -0.26
C ALA A 39 -13.89 -3.14 -0.21
N ASN A 40 -14.13 -1.98 -0.83
CA ASN A 40 -15.47 -1.38 -0.90
C ASN A 40 -16.40 -2.18 -1.84
N GLU A 41 -15.89 -2.63 -2.98
CA GLU A 41 -16.67 -3.42 -3.93
C GLU A 41 -17.03 -4.79 -3.36
N SER A 42 -16.11 -5.47 -2.67
CA SER A 42 -16.39 -6.73 -1.98
C SER A 42 -17.43 -6.55 -0.86
N LEU A 43 -17.36 -5.45 -0.09
CA LEU A 43 -18.37 -5.13 0.92
C LEU A 43 -19.74 -4.93 0.29
N ARG A 44 -19.81 -4.14 -0.79
CA ARG A 44 -21.06 -3.88 -1.53
C ARG A 44 -21.71 -5.17 -2.01
N ARG A 45 -20.90 -6.11 -2.51
CA ARG A 45 -21.38 -7.44 -2.93
C ARG A 45 -21.94 -8.24 -1.76
N ALA A 46 -21.22 -8.30 -0.65
CA ALA A 46 -21.71 -8.98 0.56
C ALA A 46 -23.03 -8.38 1.06
N GLN A 47 -23.17 -7.05 1.05
CA GLN A 47 -24.40 -6.36 1.45
C GLN A 47 -25.56 -6.58 0.48
N SER A 48 -25.28 -6.82 -0.80
CA SER A 48 -26.30 -7.14 -1.81
C SER A 48 -26.74 -8.61 -1.81
N ALA A 49 -26.13 -9.46 -0.98
CA ALA A 49 -26.49 -10.86 -0.89
C ALA A 49 -27.94 -11.03 -0.39
N PRO A 50 -28.70 -12.02 -0.91
CA PRO A 50 -30.03 -12.30 -0.41
C PRO A 50 -30.03 -12.58 1.10
N LEU A 51 -31.02 -12.04 1.79
CA LEU A 51 -31.19 -12.26 3.22
C LEU A 51 -31.50 -13.74 3.51
N PRO A 52 -31.09 -14.26 4.68
CA PRO A 52 -31.13 -15.70 5.01
C PRO A 52 -32.54 -16.33 5.04
N HIS A 53 -33.61 -15.54 4.92
CA HIS A 53 -34.98 -16.04 4.76
C HIS A 53 -35.28 -16.53 3.33
N ILE A 54 -34.37 -16.30 2.37
CA ILE A 54 -34.56 -16.60 0.93
C ILE A 54 -33.55 -17.65 0.43
N ALA A 55 -32.41 -17.85 1.11
CA ALA A 55 -31.40 -18.86 0.77
C ALA A 55 -30.57 -19.25 2.00
N ASP A 56 -30.03 -20.46 2.02
CA ASP A 56 -28.98 -20.84 2.98
C ASP A 56 -27.88 -19.76 2.95
N ASN A 57 -27.51 -19.24 4.11
CA ASN A 57 -26.68 -18.02 4.25
C ASN A 57 -25.22 -18.18 3.75
N THR A 58 -24.91 -19.26 3.03
CA THR A 58 -23.59 -19.63 2.54
C THR A 58 -23.04 -18.62 1.53
N ILE A 59 -23.91 -17.99 0.73
CA ILE A 59 -23.50 -16.96 -0.24
C ILE A 59 -22.99 -15.71 0.48
N PHE A 60 -23.73 -15.20 1.46
CA PHE A 60 -23.29 -14.06 2.26
C PHE A 60 -21.98 -14.37 2.99
N ILE A 61 -21.87 -15.53 3.62
CA ILE A 61 -20.66 -15.95 4.34
C ILE A 61 -19.45 -15.91 3.41
N ALA A 62 -19.53 -16.54 2.23
CA ALA A 62 -18.43 -16.55 1.27
C ALA A 62 -18.05 -15.14 0.78
N LEU A 63 -19.04 -14.28 0.52
CA LEU A 63 -18.80 -12.89 0.12
C LEU A 63 -18.19 -12.06 1.25
N PHE A 64 -18.60 -12.31 2.50
CA PHE A 64 -18.09 -11.60 3.65
C PHE A 64 -16.66 -12.04 4.00
N GLU A 65 -16.34 -13.32 3.94
CA GLU A 65 -14.97 -13.84 4.08
C GLU A 65 -14.04 -13.25 3.01
N ARG A 66 -14.53 -13.11 1.77
CA ARG A 66 -13.80 -12.42 0.71
C ARG A 66 -13.55 -10.96 1.07
N HIS A 67 -14.57 -10.25 1.56
CA HIS A 67 -14.41 -8.87 2.02
C HIS A 67 -13.37 -8.75 3.15
N LEU A 68 -13.38 -9.66 4.13
CA LEU A 68 -12.37 -9.64 5.22
C LEU A 68 -10.95 -9.78 4.67
N SER A 69 -10.75 -10.63 3.66
CA SER A 69 -9.46 -10.80 2.99
C SER A 69 -9.03 -9.54 2.23
N ASP A 70 -9.95 -8.94 1.46
CA ASP A 70 -9.68 -7.70 0.71
C ASP A 70 -9.41 -6.51 1.67
N ARG A 71 -10.06 -6.49 2.83
CA ARG A 71 -9.82 -5.50 3.90
C ARG A 71 -8.46 -5.66 4.55
N GLU A 72 -8.01 -6.89 4.80
CA GLU A 72 -6.67 -7.15 5.32
C GLU A 72 -5.59 -6.70 4.32
N ALA A 73 -5.81 -6.95 3.02
CA ALA A 73 -4.94 -6.46 1.97
C ALA A 73 -4.84 -4.91 1.98
N LEU A 74 -5.95 -4.20 2.16
CA LEU A 74 -5.95 -2.74 2.32
C LEU A 74 -5.09 -2.30 3.51
N PHE A 75 -5.28 -2.91 4.69
CA PHE A 75 -4.47 -2.55 5.87
C PHE A 75 -2.99 -2.85 5.69
N SER A 76 -2.64 -3.94 4.98
CA SER A 76 -1.26 -4.24 4.63
C SER A 76 -0.64 -3.13 3.75
N ARG A 77 -1.37 -2.61 2.76
CA ARG A 77 -0.89 -1.50 1.91
C ARG A 77 -0.75 -0.18 2.68
N ILE A 78 -1.67 0.12 3.60
CA ILE A 78 -1.58 1.31 4.45
C ILE A 78 -0.32 1.23 5.33
N ARG A 79 -0.07 0.08 5.97
CA ARG A 79 1.16 -0.13 6.75
C ARG A 79 2.43 0.09 5.93
N GLN A 80 2.50 -0.50 4.73
CA GLN A 80 3.63 -0.30 3.81
C GLN A 80 3.85 1.17 3.45
N LEU A 81 2.76 1.92 3.22
CA LEU A 81 2.82 3.36 2.95
C LEU A 81 3.35 4.14 4.16
N ASP A 82 2.86 3.82 5.36
CA ASP A 82 3.29 4.48 6.59
C ASP A 82 4.77 4.21 6.88
N ASP A 83 5.22 2.96 6.71
CA ASP A 83 6.63 2.58 6.83
C ASP A 83 7.50 3.35 5.83
N ALA A 84 7.10 3.42 4.56
CA ALA A 84 7.85 4.18 3.54
C ALA A 84 7.93 5.68 3.87
N LYS A 85 6.85 6.26 4.41
CA LYS A 85 6.83 7.67 4.83
C LYS A 85 7.67 7.90 6.08
N ALA A 86 7.72 6.94 7.00
CA ALA A 86 8.58 7.01 8.17
C ALA A 86 10.06 6.94 7.76
N SER A 87 10.44 5.99 6.90
CA SER A 87 11.80 5.86 6.38
C SER A 87 12.26 7.08 5.58
N PHE A 88 11.37 7.77 4.87
CA PHE A 88 11.72 8.99 4.14
C PHE A 88 11.95 10.22 5.05
N ARG A 89 11.43 10.20 6.29
CA ARG A 89 11.56 11.30 7.26
C ARG A 89 12.73 11.12 8.22
N ALA A 90 13.16 9.87 8.43
CA ALA A 90 14.30 9.51 9.27
C ALA A 90 15.62 9.87 8.59
#